data_AF-A0A7C7MK13-F1
#
_entry.id   AF-A0A7C7MK13-F1
#
_cell.length_a   1.000
_cell.length_b   1.000
_cell.length_c   1.000
_cell.angle_alpha   90.00
_cell.angle_beta   90.00
_cell.angle_gamma   90.00
#
_symmetry.space_group_name_H-M   'P 1'
#
loop_
_entity.id
_entity.type
_entity.pdbx_description
1 polymer ?
#
loop_
_entity_poly.entity_id
_entity_poly.type
_entity_poly.pdbx_seq_one_letter_code
_entity_poly.pdbx_strand_id
1 'polypeptide(L)'
;EECYELVEAIEKKDYNNIKEEIGDVILNIAYQIIFLKEDLDIDEQSIIVDLYEKIKIRHPHVFSDINLKNADEVERNWEKIKDNTKVDLMNENKDIPKYLPSLSLSLKLQKKMPVNDINNSFNLIDELLDNKDKLDTESLGNLLFEIVNIARIKNIDPEKSLRMHNTKVNKNRFLDE
;
A
#
# COMPACT_ATOMS: atom_id res chain seq x y z
N GLU A 1 -7.02 4.02 -11.61
CA GLU A 1 -6.54 3.58 -12.92
C GLU A 1 -5.21 4.26 -13.17
N GLU A 2 -5.23 5.59 -13.33
CA GLU A 2 -4.04 6.46 -13.47
C GLU A 2 -2.85 6.11 -12.55
N CYS A 3 -3.09 5.86 -11.25
CA CYS A 3 -2.00 5.50 -10.33
C CYS A 3 -1.30 4.19 -10.71
N TYR A 4 -2.02 3.22 -11.27
CA TYR A 4 -1.45 1.95 -11.74
C TYR A 4 -0.79 2.09 -13.11
N GLU A 5 -1.33 2.91 -14.00
CA GLU A 5 -0.71 3.25 -15.28
C GLU A 5 0.59 4.04 -15.07
N LEU A 6 0.61 4.98 -14.12
CA LEU A 6 1.83 5.64 -13.67
C LEU A 6 2.88 4.64 -13.15
N VAL A 7 2.47 3.66 -12.33
CA VAL A 7 3.37 2.61 -11.86
C VAL A 7 3.92 1.80 -13.03
N GLU A 8 3.09 1.45 -14.01
CA GLU A 8 3.52 0.74 -15.22
C GLU A 8 4.51 1.57 -16.05
N ALA A 9 4.25 2.86 -16.24
CA ALA A 9 5.13 3.78 -16.96
C ALA A 9 6.51 3.89 -16.28
N ILE A 10 6.53 3.98 -14.95
CA ILE A 10 7.76 3.97 -14.14
C ILE A 10 8.51 2.64 -14.31
N GLU A 11 7.82 1.50 -14.23
CA GLU A 11 8.42 0.17 -14.37
C GLU A 11 9.03 -0.04 -15.78
N LYS A 12 8.39 0.51 -16.82
CA LYS A 12 8.88 0.50 -18.22
C LYS A 12 9.96 1.54 -18.51
N LYS A 13 10.22 2.48 -17.59
CA LYS A 13 11.07 3.67 -17.82
C LYS A 13 10.61 4.51 -19.02
N ASP A 14 9.31 4.57 -19.25
CA ASP A 14 8.70 5.37 -20.32
C ASP A 14 8.48 6.80 -19.84
N TYR A 15 9.48 7.66 -20.04
CA TYR A 15 9.45 9.04 -19.54
C TYR A 15 8.32 9.90 -20.13
N ASN A 16 7.87 9.60 -21.34
CA ASN A 16 6.76 10.33 -21.95
C ASN A 16 5.46 9.96 -21.25
N ASN A 17 5.21 8.66 -21.10
CA ASN A 17 4.02 8.19 -20.42
C ASN A 17 4.02 8.60 -18.93
N ILE A 18 5.16 8.54 -18.23
CA ILE A 18 5.25 9.04 -16.83
C ILE A 18 4.71 10.46 -16.70
N LYS A 19 5.02 11.35 -17.66
CA LYS A 19 4.56 12.74 -17.63
C LYS A 19 3.04 12.84 -17.88
N GLU A 20 2.53 12.05 -18.80
CA GLU A 20 1.10 11.95 -19.11
C GLU A 20 0.31 11.47 -17.89
N GLU A 21 0.69 10.32 -17.33
CA GLU A 21 0.01 9.71 -16.18
C GLU A 21 0.08 10.58 -14.91
N ILE A 22 1.20 11.30 -14.68
CA ILE A 22 1.26 12.30 -13.59
C ILE A 22 0.24 13.42 -13.83
N GLY A 23 0.09 13.84 -15.09
CA GLY A 23 -0.91 14.82 -15.50
C GLY A 23 -2.32 14.34 -15.18
N ASP A 24 -2.64 13.08 -15.49
CA ASP A 24 -3.97 12.50 -15.27
C ASP A 24 -4.28 12.28 -13.79
N VAL A 25 -3.29 11.88 -12.98
CA VAL A 25 -3.42 11.86 -11.51
C VAL A 25 -3.72 13.27 -10.97
N ILE A 26 -3.00 14.30 -11.44
CA ILE A 26 -3.24 15.69 -11.02
C ILE A 26 -4.62 16.16 -11.47
N LEU A 27 -5.02 15.85 -12.70
CA LEU A 27 -6.33 16.20 -13.25
C LEU A 27 -7.46 15.59 -12.41
N ASN A 28 -7.33 14.32 -12.02
CA ASN A 28 -8.28 13.66 -11.15
C ASN A 28 -8.42 14.39 -9.80
N ILE A 29 -7.29 14.74 -9.17
CA ILE A 29 -7.29 15.52 -7.92
C ILE A 29 -7.94 16.89 -8.12
N ALA A 30 -7.63 17.58 -9.22
CA ALA A 30 -8.22 18.88 -9.53
C ALA A 30 -9.75 18.80 -9.66
N TYR A 31 -10.28 17.78 -10.32
CA TYR A 31 -11.73 17.57 -10.39
C TYR A 31 -12.36 17.31 -9.02
N GLN A 32 -11.71 16.50 -8.16
CA GLN A 32 -12.20 16.29 -6.80
C GLN A 32 -12.26 17.59 -6.01
N ILE A 33 -11.24 18.46 -6.12
CA ILE A 33 -11.23 19.76 -5.44
C ILE A 33 -12.38 20.65 -5.94
N ILE A 34 -12.63 20.68 -7.25
CA ILE A 34 -13.74 21.46 -7.81
C ILE A 34 -15.09 20.99 -7.23
N PHE A 35 -15.34 19.68 -7.23
CA PHE A 35 -16.58 19.14 -6.67
C PHE A 35 -16.71 19.38 -5.16
N LEU A 36 -15.62 19.23 -4.41
CA LEU A 36 -15.60 19.52 -2.97
C LEU A 36 -15.87 21.00 -2.67
N LYS A 37 -15.41 21.91 -3.53
CA LYS A 37 -15.69 23.34 -3.39
C LYS A 37 -17.16 23.64 -3.64
N GLU A 38 -17.78 23.01 -4.63
CA GLU A 38 -19.20 23.19 -4.96
C GLU A 38 -20.13 22.59 -3.90
N ASP A 39 -19.87 21.37 -3.45
CA ASP A 39 -20.78 20.63 -2.57
C ASP A 39 -20.54 20.86 -1.08
N LEU A 40 -19.29 21.12 -0.67
CA LEU A 40 -18.87 21.14 0.74
C LEU A 40 -18.14 22.42 1.15
N ASP A 41 -17.98 23.40 0.25
CA ASP A 41 -17.22 24.64 0.44
C ASP A 41 -15.76 24.42 0.87
N ILE A 42 -15.17 23.28 0.51
CA ILE A 42 -13.76 22.98 0.76
C ILE A 42 -12.95 23.42 -0.46
N ASP A 43 -12.09 24.44 -0.31
CA ASP A 43 -11.24 24.94 -1.40
C ASP A 43 -9.81 24.37 -1.39
N GLU A 44 -9.11 24.59 -2.50
CA GLU A 44 -7.72 24.21 -2.69
C GLU A 44 -6.78 24.81 -1.63
N GLN A 45 -7.04 26.03 -1.14
CA GLN A 45 -6.16 26.70 -0.19
C GLN A 45 -6.19 25.98 1.16
N SER A 46 -7.39 25.67 1.65
CA SER A 46 -7.58 24.90 2.88
C SER A 46 -6.88 23.53 2.82
N ILE A 47 -7.04 22.81 1.71
CA ILE A 47 -6.40 21.50 1.49
C ILE A 47 -4.87 21.62 1.50
N ILE A 48 -4.31 22.64 0.82
CA ILE A 48 -2.86 22.86 0.74
C ILE A 48 -2.29 23.23 2.11
N VAL A 49 -2.98 24.08 2.87
CA VAL A 49 -2.57 24.46 4.24
C VAL A 49 -2.53 23.22 5.14
N ASP A 50 -3.59 22.41 5.13
CA ASP A 50 -3.65 21.18 5.91
C ASP A 50 -2.55 20.17 5.50
N LEU A 51 -2.29 20.05 4.20
CA LEU A 51 -1.20 19.20 3.68
C LEU A 51 0.18 19.70 4.16
N TYR A 52 0.41 21.00 4.12
CA TYR A 52 1.67 21.60 4.55
C TYR A 52 1.93 21.37 6.04
N GLU A 53 0.94 21.61 6.90
CA GLU A 53 1.04 21.35 8.33
C GLU A 53 1.28 19.86 8.61
N LYS A 54 0.57 18.98 7.89
CA LYS A 54 0.78 17.53 7.98
C LYS A 54 2.18 17.09 7.55
N ILE A 55 2.74 17.67 6.50
CA ILE A 55 4.11 17.37 6.03
C ILE A 55 5.12 17.82 7.09
N LYS A 56 4.98 19.03 7.63
CA LYS A 56 5.83 19.54 8.71
C LYS A 56 5.86 18.63 9.91
N ILE A 57 4.68 18.22 10.39
CA ILE A 57 4.56 17.34 11.56
C ILE A 57 5.20 15.97 11.26
N ARG A 58 4.98 15.40 10.07
CA ARG A 58 5.45 14.05 9.72
C ARG A 58 6.93 13.96 9.31
N HIS A 59 7.55 15.08 8.95
CA HIS A 59 8.97 15.12 8.54
C HIS A 59 9.77 16.09 9.40
N PRO A 60 9.81 15.90 10.74
CA PRO A 60 10.51 16.83 11.61
C PRO A 60 12.03 16.82 11.38
N HIS A 61 12.59 15.81 10.70
CA HIS A 61 14.00 15.80 10.27
C HIS A 61 14.29 16.78 9.12
N VAL A 62 13.27 17.24 8.39
CA VAL A 62 13.40 18.26 7.33
C VAL A 62 13.11 19.66 7.88
N PHE A 63 12.18 19.77 8.83
CA PHE A 63 11.63 21.04 9.31
C PHE A 63 12.01 21.37 10.77
N SER A 64 12.83 20.56 11.43
CA SER A 64 13.26 20.75 12.82
C SER A 64 14.64 20.12 13.06
N ASP A 65 15.23 20.38 14.22
CA ASP A 65 16.59 19.92 14.59
C ASP A 65 16.61 18.46 15.12
N ILE A 66 15.95 17.53 14.42
CA ILE A 66 16.05 16.10 14.73
C ILE A 66 17.05 15.45 13.78
N ASN A 67 18.14 14.93 14.35
CA ASN A 67 19.16 14.23 13.58
C ASN A 67 18.85 12.72 13.52
N LEU A 68 18.29 12.26 12.39
CA LEU A 68 18.07 10.84 12.10
C LEU A 68 19.19 10.33 11.20
N LYS A 69 19.75 9.16 11.50
CA LYS A 69 21.02 8.71 10.92
C LYS A 69 20.87 8.04 9.57
N ASN A 70 19.69 7.48 9.27
CA ASN A 70 19.45 6.71 8.04
C ASN A 70 17.96 6.68 7.66
N ALA A 71 17.67 6.18 6.46
CA ALA A 71 16.32 6.08 5.91
C ALA A 71 15.39 5.21 6.78
N ASP A 72 15.89 4.12 7.38
CA ASP A 72 15.09 3.24 8.24
C ASP A 72 14.64 3.93 9.54
N GLU A 73 15.47 4.81 10.09
CA GLU A 73 15.12 5.64 11.25
C GLU A 73 14.10 6.72 10.85
N VAL A 74 14.23 7.29 9.64
CA VAL A 74 13.24 8.23 9.08
C VAL A 74 11.88 7.56 8.92
N GLU A 75 11.84 6.36 8.32
CA GLU A 75 10.60 5.61 8.09
C GLU A 75 9.94 5.21 9.42
N ARG A 76 10.71 4.66 10.37
CA ARG A 76 10.20 4.33 11.71
C ARG A 76 9.67 5.54 12.47
N ASN A 77 10.35 6.68 12.36
CA ASN A 77 9.90 7.91 13.00
C ASN A 77 8.61 8.43 12.33
N TRP A 78 8.52 8.35 11.00
CA TRP A 78 7.32 8.72 10.26
C TRP A 78 6.11 7.86 10.62
N GLU A 79 6.28 6.54 10.73
CA GLU A 79 5.22 5.62 11.18
C GLU A 79 4.75 5.96 12.61
N LYS A 80 5.68 6.18 13.55
CA LYS A 80 5.36 6.58 14.93
C LYS A 80 4.57 7.90 14.98
N ILE A 81 5.00 8.91 14.24
CA ILE A 81 4.30 10.21 14.22
C ILE A 81 2.92 10.05 13.60
N LYS A 82 2.79 9.25 12.54
CA LYS A 82 1.51 8.96 11.90
C LYS A 82 0.53 8.27 12.85
N ASP A 83 1.01 7.44 13.77
CA ASP A 83 0.17 6.82 14.79
C ASP A 83 -0.18 7.77 15.93
N ASN A 84 0.79 8.56 16.40
CA ASN A 84 0.60 9.53 17.48
C ASN A 84 -0.22 10.77 17.08
N THR A 85 -0.36 11.10 15.80
CA THR A 85 -1.19 12.23 15.32
C THR A 85 -2.66 11.87 15.12
N LYS A 86 -3.07 10.62 15.39
CA LYS A 86 -4.46 10.16 15.28
C LYS A 86 -5.29 10.37 16.57
N VAL A 87 -4.99 11.41 17.35
CA VAL A 87 -5.61 11.63 18.68
C VAL A 87 -7.10 11.98 18.64
N ASP A 88 -7.72 12.19 17.47
CA ASP A 88 -9.14 12.62 17.41
C ASP A 88 -10.08 11.82 16.49
N LEU A 89 -9.80 10.54 16.24
CA LEU A 89 -10.79 9.65 15.63
C LEU A 89 -10.89 8.37 16.46
N MET A 90 -11.83 8.37 17.42
CA MET A 90 -12.35 7.16 18.06
C MET A 90 -12.51 6.04 17.02
N ASN A 91 -11.65 5.03 17.11
CA ASN A 91 -11.66 3.69 16.50
C ASN A 91 -10.27 3.31 15.97
N GLU A 92 -9.51 2.56 16.80
CA GLU A 92 -8.25 1.89 16.44
C GLU A 92 -8.38 0.96 15.20
N ASN A 93 -9.61 0.59 14.82
CA ASN A 93 -9.94 -0.24 13.67
C ASN A 93 -10.04 0.51 12.30
N LYS A 94 -9.91 1.84 12.24
CA LYS A 94 -10.02 2.61 10.98
C LYS A 94 -8.73 2.75 10.17
N ASP A 95 -7.62 2.23 10.68
CA ASP A 95 -6.30 2.40 10.08
C ASP A 95 -6.03 1.61 8.80
N ILE A 96 -6.96 0.73 8.48
CA ILE A 96 -6.85 -0.17 7.36
C ILE A 96 -7.85 0.33 6.32
N PRO A 97 -7.38 0.97 5.23
CA PRO A 97 -8.27 1.46 4.19
C PRO A 97 -9.06 0.27 3.65
N LYS A 98 -10.39 0.36 3.75
CA LYS A 98 -11.32 -0.71 3.33
C LYS A 98 -11.18 -1.09 1.85
N TYR A 99 -10.57 -0.20 1.05
CA TYR A 99 -10.43 -0.32 -0.40
C TYR A 99 -9.01 -0.66 -0.85
N LEU A 100 -8.13 -1.10 0.05
CA LEU A 100 -6.84 -1.65 -0.39
C LEU A 100 -7.07 -3.00 -1.10
N PRO A 101 -6.30 -3.30 -2.16
CA PRO A 101 -6.20 -4.66 -2.69
C PRO A 101 -5.90 -5.67 -1.58
N SER A 102 -6.47 -6.85 -1.68
CA SER A 102 -6.49 -7.82 -0.58
C SER A 102 -5.10 -8.26 -0.11
N LEU A 103 -4.09 -8.37 -0.98
CA LEU A 103 -2.73 -8.74 -0.55
C LEU A 103 -2.04 -7.60 0.19
N SER A 104 -2.17 -6.37 -0.32
CA SER A 104 -1.68 -5.16 0.34
C SER A 104 -2.34 -4.93 1.71
N LEU A 105 -3.64 -5.20 1.78
CA LEU A 105 -4.45 -5.17 2.99
C LEU A 105 -3.93 -6.17 4.03
N SER A 106 -3.74 -7.43 3.63
CA SER A 106 -3.18 -8.49 4.48
C SER A 106 -1.79 -8.15 4.98
N LEU A 107 -0.90 -7.62 4.12
CA LEU A 107 0.44 -7.21 4.53
C LEU A 107 0.39 -6.11 5.59
N LYS A 108 -0.51 -5.13 5.43
CA LYS A 108 -0.69 -4.04 6.39
C LYS A 108 -1.23 -4.52 7.74
N LEU A 109 -2.20 -5.44 7.72
CA LEU A 109 -2.71 -6.12 8.92
C LEU A 109 -1.59 -6.83 9.66
N GLN A 110 -0.82 -7.64 8.94
CA GLN A 110 0.26 -8.42 9.53
C GLN A 110 1.40 -7.54 10.04
N LYS A 111 1.73 -6.40 9.43
CA LYS A 111 2.73 -5.46 10.00
C LYS A 111 2.39 -4.99 11.43
N LYS A 112 1.10 -5.03 11.83
CA LYS A 112 0.64 -4.73 13.20
C LYS A 112 0.68 -5.95 14.14
N MET A 113 0.90 -7.14 13.61
CA MET A 113 0.99 -8.39 14.36
C MET A 113 2.45 -8.69 14.72
N PRO A 114 2.73 -9.43 15.81
CA PRO A 114 4.07 -9.88 16.11
C PRO A 114 4.67 -10.67 14.93
N VAL A 115 5.99 -10.57 14.78
CA VAL A 115 6.72 -11.38 13.81
C VAL A 115 6.85 -12.78 14.38
N ASN A 116 6.35 -13.77 13.65
CA ASN A 116 6.46 -15.18 13.99
C ASN A 116 7.57 -15.84 13.18
N ASP A 117 8.01 -17.04 13.59
CA ASP A 117 8.92 -17.86 12.79
C ASP A 117 8.27 -18.18 11.42
N ILE A 118 9.02 -17.99 10.35
CA ILE A 118 8.62 -18.29 8.98
C ILE A 118 8.23 -19.77 8.82
N ASN A 119 8.83 -20.66 9.60
CA ASN A 119 8.51 -22.09 9.57
C ASN A 119 7.06 -22.37 9.99
N ASN A 120 6.49 -21.56 10.89
CA ASN A 120 5.10 -21.73 11.31
C ASN A 120 4.13 -21.50 10.14
N SER A 121 4.41 -20.50 9.30
CA SER A 121 3.61 -20.25 8.09
C SER A 121 3.73 -21.37 7.07
N PHE A 122 4.94 -21.92 6.86
CA PHE A 122 5.12 -23.07 5.97
C PHE A 122 4.37 -24.31 6.48
N ASN A 123 4.48 -24.63 7.78
CA ASN A 123 3.78 -25.77 8.37
C ASN A 123 2.25 -25.64 8.25
N LEU A 124 1.70 -24.43 8.46
CA LEU A 124 0.26 -24.19 8.33
C LEU A 124 -0.19 -24.30 6.86
N ILE A 125 0.63 -23.86 5.91
CA ILE A 125 0.38 -24.06 4.48
C ILE A 125 0.34 -25.56 4.16
N ASP A 126 1.30 -26.35 4.65
CA ASP A 126 1.34 -27.80 4.42
C ASP A 126 0.09 -28.49 4.99
N GLU A 127 -0.32 -28.13 6.22
CA GLU A 127 -1.55 -28.65 6.84
C GLU A 127 -2.81 -28.32 6.03
N LEU A 128 -2.92 -27.09 5.52
CA LEU A 128 -4.05 -26.67 4.69
C LEU A 128 -4.07 -27.39 3.33
N LEU A 129 -2.91 -27.71 2.76
CA LEU A 129 -2.78 -28.38 1.47
C LEU A 129 -2.94 -29.91 1.55
N ASP A 130 -2.63 -30.51 2.70
CA ASP A 130 -2.79 -31.96 2.91
C ASP A 130 -4.26 -32.40 2.87
N ASN A 131 -5.20 -31.50 3.17
CA ASN A 131 -6.63 -31.79 3.15
C ASN A 131 -7.32 -31.19 1.90
N LYS A 132 -6.92 -31.65 0.72
CA LYS A 132 -7.39 -31.13 -0.59
C LYS A 132 -8.91 -31.08 -0.75
N ASP A 133 -9.62 -32.03 -0.17
CA ASP A 133 -11.09 -32.12 -0.26
C ASP A 133 -11.82 -31.06 0.60
N LYS A 134 -11.09 -30.37 1.49
CA LYS A 134 -11.60 -29.30 2.36
C LYS A 134 -11.16 -27.90 1.95
N LEU A 135 -10.50 -27.74 0.79
CA LEU A 135 -10.12 -26.42 0.30
C LEU A 135 -11.39 -25.65 -0.14
N ASP A 136 -11.87 -24.83 0.77
CA ASP A 136 -12.99 -23.91 0.61
C ASP A 136 -12.51 -22.45 0.59
N THR A 137 -13.46 -21.51 0.51
CA THR A 137 -13.16 -20.06 0.46
C THR A 137 -12.38 -19.58 1.68
N GLU A 138 -12.65 -20.12 2.86
CA GLU A 138 -12.01 -19.68 4.11
C GLU A 138 -10.58 -20.19 4.20
N SER A 139 -10.37 -21.49 3.95
CA SER A 139 -9.05 -22.12 3.93
C SER A 139 -8.15 -21.56 2.82
N LEU A 140 -8.69 -21.24 1.64
CA LEU A 140 -7.96 -20.51 0.61
C LEU A 140 -7.57 -19.10 1.08
N GLY A 141 -8.45 -18.41 1.80
CA GLY A 141 -8.15 -17.12 2.41
C GLY A 141 -6.97 -17.21 3.40
N ASN A 142 -6.99 -18.23 4.26
CA ASN A 142 -5.91 -18.50 5.22
C ASN A 142 -4.60 -18.83 4.51
N LEU A 143 -4.64 -19.64 3.45
CA LEU A 143 -3.47 -19.95 2.62
C LEU A 143 -2.84 -18.69 2.04
N LEU A 144 -3.64 -17.82 1.42
CA LEU A 144 -3.18 -16.54 0.87
C LEU A 144 -2.62 -15.61 1.95
N PHE A 145 -3.25 -15.60 3.14
CA PHE A 145 -2.78 -14.81 4.27
C PHE A 145 -1.40 -15.27 4.74
N GLU A 146 -1.16 -16.58 4.86
CA GLU A 146 0.15 -17.11 5.25
C GLU A 146 1.23 -16.90 4.18
N ILE A 147 0.87 -16.97 2.89
CA ILE A 147 1.79 -16.59 1.79
C ILE A 147 2.22 -15.12 1.93
N VAL A 148 1.27 -14.22 2.25
CA VAL A 148 1.59 -12.81 2.52
C VAL A 148 2.50 -12.67 3.75
N ASN A 149 2.35 -13.52 4.77
CA ASN A 149 3.21 -13.50 5.95
C ASN A 149 4.64 -13.91 5.63
N ILE A 150 4.81 -14.94 4.79
CA ILE A 150 6.13 -15.33 4.28
C ILE A 150 6.75 -14.17 3.49
N ALA A 151 5.98 -13.51 2.63
CA ALA A 151 6.44 -12.33 1.89
C ALA A 151 6.86 -11.19 2.83
N ARG A 152 6.06 -10.90 3.87
CA ARG A 152 6.37 -9.92 4.94
C ARG A 152 7.73 -10.21 5.56
N ILE A 153 7.96 -11.44 6.03
CA ILE A 153 9.20 -11.83 6.71
C ILE A 153 10.41 -11.72 5.76
N LYS A 154 10.23 -12.05 4.48
CA LYS A 154 11.28 -11.94 3.46
C LYS A 154 11.44 -10.52 2.88
N ASN A 155 10.70 -9.55 3.38
CA ASN A 155 10.66 -8.17 2.88
C ASN A 155 10.33 -8.09 1.38
N ILE A 156 9.36 -8.88 0.94
CA ILE A 156 8.84 -8.93 -0.43
C ILE A 156 7.45 -8.30 -0.46
N ASP A 157 7.18 -7.44 -1.44
CA ASP A 157 5.84 -6.91 -1.68
C ASP A 157 4.99 -7.96 -2.44
N PRO A 158 3.95 -8.54 -1.81
CA PRO A 158 3.15 -9.61 -2.41
C PRO A 158 2.28 -9.10 -3.57
N GLU A 159 1.77 -7.87 -3.49
CA GLU A 159 0.94 -7.26 -4.53
C GLU A 159 1.76 -7.03 -5.79
N LYS A 160 2.95 -6.43 -5.63
CA LYS A 160 3.89 -6.23 -6.72
C LYS A 160 4.33 -7.56 -7.32
N SER A 161 4.62 -8.55 -6.49
CA SER A 161 5.05 -9.88 -6.95
C SER A 161 4.00 -10.55 -7.83
N LEU A 162 2.74 -10.54 -7.40
CA LEU A 162 1.64 -11.11 -8.19
C LEU A 162 1.40 -10.30 -9.46
N ARG A 163 1.42 -8.96 -9.39
CA ARG A 163 1.28 -8.08 -10.56
C ARG A 163 2.35 -8.37 -11.62
N MET A 164 3.61 -8.49 -11.22
CA MET A 164 4.72 -8.84 -12.12
C MET A 164 4.49 -10.20 -12.80
N HIS A 165 4.00 -11.20 -12.05
CA HIS A 165 3.68 -12.50 -12.61
C HIS A 165 2.51 -12.42 -13.61
N ASN A 166 1.43 -11.72 -13.26
CA ASN A 166 0.27 -11.52 -14.15
C ASN A 166 0.68 -10.86 -15.46
N THR A 167 1.54 -9.83 -15.42
CA THR A 167 2.07 -9.18 -16.63
C THR A 167 2.86 -10.16 -17.50
N LYS A 168 3.67 -11.05 -16.90
CA LYS A 168 4.41 -12.07 -17.64
C LYS A 168 3.49 -13.09 -18.31
N VAL A 169 2.49 -13.58 -17.57
CA VAL A 169 1.50 -14.53 -18.11
C VAL A 169 0.70 -13.88 -19.23
N ASN A 170 0.25 -12.64 -19.05
CA ASN A 170 -0.50 -11.91 -20.07
C ASN A 170 0.32 -11.73 -21.36
N LYS A 171 1.62 -11.39 -21.26
CA LYS A 171 2.50 -11.31 -22.44
C LYS A 171 2.66 -12.65 -23.16
N ASN A 172 2.86 -13.73 -22.41
CA ASN A 172 3.10 -15.06 -22.99
C ASN A 172 1.83 -15.65 -23.63
N ARG A 173 0.64 -15.28 -23.15
CA ARG A 173 -0.63 -15.74 -23.73
C ARG A 173 -0.80 -15.39 -25.20
N PHE A 174 -0.21 -14.27 -25.66
CA PHE A 174 -0.28 -13.81 -27.04
C PHE A 174 0.90 -14.26 -27.92
N LEU A 175 1.81 -15.09 -27.39
CA LEU A 175 2.93 -15.65 -28.15
C LEU A 175 2.69 -17.11 -28.58
N ASP A 176 1.65 -17.74 -28.04
CA ASP A 176 1.22 -19.11 -28.36
C ASP A 176 -0.02 -19.15 -29.29
N GLU A 177 -0.42 -18.01 -29.88
CA GLU A 177 -1.36 -17.87 -31.01
C GLU A 177 -0.62 -17.36 -32.26
#